data_AF-A0A1B2J2X1-F1
#
_entry.id   AF-A0A1B2J2X1-F1
#
_cell.length_a   1.000
_cell.length_b   1.000
_cell.length_c   1.000
_cell.angle_alpha   90.00
_cell.angle_beta   90.00
_cell.angle_gamma   90.00
#
_symmetry.space_group_name_H-M   'P 1'
#
loop_
_entity.id
_entity.type
_entity.pdbx_description
1 polymer ?
#
loop_
_entity_poly.entity_id
_entity_poly.type
_entity_poly.pdbx_seq_one_letter_code
_entity_poly.pdbx_strand_id
1 'polypeptide(L)'
;MVKKTDSVQGQIEKAIGTDVLQLAMDNLSKFKQPVEDIVYLNRLEEDSLLLVRNDYDSKKLYFLNHKKVIFSSFYDRLFFIAQNLLKKEYPECIKILSPHAQKMFLNSVGEKLDLICTRTLIYEMHIQNHLGNLNGVTPEDQYLSFNKEILGTNDEFIRILNTYSVMKTAIFSLIGGALKNLDFMIKHFLQDKELIMSQFGVKENIKKINDLSVKFI
;
A
#
# COMPACT_ATOMS: atom_id res chain seq x y z
N MET A 1 20.56 -17.25 34.65
CA MET A 1 19.15 -17.37 34.19
C MET A 1 19.00 -16.56 32.92
N VAL A 2 18.94 -17.23 31.76
CA VAL A 2 18.68 -16.58 30.47
C VAL A 2 17.16 -16.43 30.34
N LYS A 3 16.66 -15.19 30.29
CA LYS A 3 15.24 -14.94 29.96
C LYS A 3 15.01 -15.44 28.53
N LYS A 4 14.16 -16.46 28.37
CA LYS A 4 13.64 -16.86 27.05
C LYS A 4 12.85 -15.69 26.49
N THR A 5 13.33 -15.09 25.41
CA THR A 5 12.55 -14.18 24.58
C THR A 5 11.49 -15.01 23.87
N ASP A 6 10.23 -14.89 24.29
CA ASP A 6 9.11 -15.48 23.56
C ASP A 6 9.12 -14.91 22.14
N SER A 7 9.08 -15.79 21.13
CA SER A 7 9.03 -15.36 19.74
C SER A 7 7.75 -14.56 19.48
N VAL A 8 7.81 -13.58 18.59
CA VAL A 8 6.64 -12.78 18.17
C VAL A 8 5.48 -13.68 17.76
N GLN A 9 5.77 -14.82 17.12
CA GLN A 9 4.80 -15.84 16.76
C GLN A 9 4.12 -16.49 17.98
N GLY A 10 4.87 -16.81 19.03
CA GLY A 10 4.30 -17.33 20.29
C GLY A 10 3.46 -16.31 21.04
N GLN A 11 3.72 -15.01 20.88
CA GLN A 11 2.90 -13.94 21.44
C GLN A 11 1.60 -13.74 20.65
N ILE A 12 1.66 -13.86 19.32
CA ILE A 12 0.51 -13.82 18.40
C ILE A 12 -0.43 -15.00 18.66
N GLU A 13 0.10 -16.22 18.77
CA GLU A 13 -0.68 -17.44 19.05
C GLU A 13 -1.45 -17.34 20.38
N LYS A 14 -0.82 -16.75 21.40
CA LYS A 14 -1.41 -16.57 22.73
C LYS A 14 -2.52 -15.51 22.76
N ALA A 15 -2.46 -14.53 21.86
CA ALA A 15 -3.41 -13.42 21.79
C ALA A 15 -4.64 -13.72 20.93
N ILE A 16 -4.49 -14.50 19.85
CA ILE A 16 -5.54 -14.68 18.83
C ILE A 16 -6.31 -16.00 19.04
N GLY A 17 -5.72 -16.96 19.76
CA GLY A 17 -6.28 -18.30 19.93
C GLY A 17 -6.04 -19.18 18.69
N THR A 18 -5.64 -20.42 18.92
CA THR A 18 -5.18 -21.36 17.88
C THR A 18 -6.24 -21.61 16.79
N ASP A 19 -7.52 -21.57 17.14
CA ASP A 19 -8.64 -21.84 16.23
C ASP A 19 -8.84 -20.74 15.17
N VAL A 20 -8.59 -19.47 15.51
CA VAL A 20 -8.73 -18.34 14.57
C VAL A 20 -7.57 -18.33 13.57
N LEU A 21 -6.37 -18.70 14.02
CA LEU A 21 -5.20 -18.85 13.16
C LEU A 21 -5.42 -19.98 12.13
N GLN A 22 -5.99 -21.10 12.58
CA GLN A 22 -6.33 -22.23 11.72
C GLN A 22 -7.39 -21.86 10.68
N LEU A 23 -8.44 -21.14 11.08
CA LEU A 23 -9.47 -20.62 10.17
C LEU A 23 -8.92 -19.65 9.11
N ALA A 24 -7.95 -18.81 9.47
CA ALA A 24 -7.28 -17.92 8.51
C ALA A 24 -6.44 -18.71 7.49
N MET A 25 -5.71 -19.73 7.96
CA MET A 25 -4.89 -20.61 7.11
C MET A 25 -5.73 -21.45 6.15
N ASP A 26 -6.85 -22.00 6.62
CA ASP A 26 -7.75 -22.82 5.80
C ASP A 26 -8.42 -21.98 4.69
N ASN A 27 -8.72 -20.70 4.96
CA ASN A 27 -9.28 -19.79 3.96
C ASN A 27 -8.24 -19.33 2.93
N LEU A 28 -6.98 -19.19 3.31
CA LEU A 28 -5.89 -18.87 2.38
C LEU A 28 -5.66 -19.98 1.35
N SER A 29 -5.81 -21.24 1.75
CA SER A 29 -5.65 -22.40 0.85
C SER A 29 -6.64 -22.46 -0.32
N LYS A 30 -7.77 -21.74 -0.20
CA LYS A 30 -8.86 -21.74 -1.19
C LYS A 30 -8.72 -20.65 -2.25
N PHE A 31 -7.83 -19.67 -2.06
CA PHE A 31 -7.52 -18.66 -3.07
C PHE A 31 -6.38 -19.13 -3.98
N LYS A 32 -6.72 -19.85 -5.06
CA LYS A 32 -5.76 -20.15 -6.12
C LYS A 32 -5.62 -18.93 -7.05
N GLN A 33 -4.55 -18.17 -6.89
CA GLN A 33 -4.13 -17.16 -7.88
C GLN A 33 -3.44 -17.85 -9.08
N PRO A 34 -3.56 -17.33 -10.31
CA PRO A 34 -2.81 -17.83 -11.46
C PRO A 34 -1.30 -17.79 -11.22
N VAL A 35 -0.56 -18.79 -11.74
CA VAL A 35 0.90 -18.92 -11.51
C VAL A 35 1.68 -17.70 -12.00
N GLU A 36 1.27 -17.11 -13.13
CA GLU A 36 1.89 -15.88 -13.67
C GLU A 36 1.70 -14.67 -12.75
N ASP A 37 0.56 -14.57 -12.07
CA ASP A 37 0.30 -13.51 -11.09
C ASP A 37 1.15 -13.70 -9.84
N ILE A 38 1.38 -14.94 -9.40
CA ILE A 38 2.26 -15.24 -8.24
C ILE A 38 3.70 -14.80 -8.53
N VAL A 39 4.25 -15.14 -9.70
CA VAL A 39 5.62 -14.76 -10.08
C VAL A 39 5.76 -13.23 -10.17
N TYR A 40 4.77 -12.56 -10.77
CA TYR A 40 4.74 -11.09 -10.84
C TYR A 40 4.73 -10.47 -9.45
N LEU A 41 3.87 -10.95 -8.55
CA LEU A 41 3.71 -10.40 -7.21
C LEU A 41 4.94 -10.63 -6.34
N ASN A 42 5.59 -11.79 -6.44
CA ASN A 42 6.84 -12.06 -5.72
C ASN A 42 7.95 -11.10 -6.15
N ARG A 43 8.14 -10.90 -7.46
CA ARG A 43 9.13 -9.94 -7.98
C ARG A 43 8.80 -8.52 -7.53
N LEU A 44 7.52 -8.13 -7.63
CA LEU A 44 7.06 -6.80 -7.22
C LEU A 44 7.32 -6.56 -5.73
N GLU A 45 7.08 -7.57 -4.87
CA GLU A 45 7.41 -7.51 -3.45
C GLU A 45 8.91 -7.31 -3.23
N GLU A 46 9.75 -8.18 -3.79
CA GLU A 46 11.21 -8.14 -3.59
C GLU A 46 11.82 -6.80 -4.06
N ASP A 47 11.47 -6.37 -5.28
CA ASP A 47 11.94 -5.11 -5.86
C ASP A 47 11.47 -3.91 -5.01
N SER A 48 10.24 -3.95 -4.50
CA SER A 48 9.68 -2.88 -3.67
C SER A 48 10.38 -2.76 -2.33
N LEU A 49 10.69 -3.88 -1.68
CA LEU A 49 11.39 -3.87 -0.40
C LEU A 49 12.85 -3.41 -0.55
N LEU A 50 13.52 -3.82 -1.63
CA LEU A 50 14.85 -3.32 -1.98
C LEU A 50 14.84 -1.81 -2.26
N LEU A 51 13.85 -1.34 -3.02
CA LEU A 51 13.66 0.08 -3.31
C LEU A 51 13.47 0.90 -2.04
N VAL A 52 12.64 0.43 -1.09
CA VAL A 52 12.47 1.14 0.20
C VAL A 52 13.76 1.16 0.99
N ARG A 53 14.48 0.03 1.06
CA ARG A 53 15.73 -0.08 1.83
C ARG A 53 16.80 0.90 1.34
N ASN A 54 16.92 1.08 0.02
CA ASN A 54 18.02 1.83 -0.59
C ASN A 54 17.68 3.28 -0.92
N ASP A 55 16.44 3.56 -1.34
CA ASP A 55 16.12 4.80 -2.05
C ASP A 55 15.00 5.65 -1.43
N TYR A 56 14.35 5.15 -0.36
CA TYR A 56 13.24 5.85 0.28
C TYR A 56 13.66 7.21 0.82
N ASP A 57 12.96 8.25 0.34
CA ASP A 57 13.08 9.62 0.81
C ASP A 57 11.67 10.24 0.79
N SER A 58 11.19 10.63 1.97
CA SER A 58 9.85 11.21 2.14
C SER A 58 9.67 12.51 1.35
N LYS A 59 10.76 13.22 1.01
CA LYS A 59 10.72 14.44 0.18
C LYS A 59 10.36 14.15 -1.28
N LYS A 60 10.44 12.90 -1.73
CA LYS A 60 10.13 12.48 -3.11
C LYS A 60 8.65 12.07 -3.30
N LEU A 61 7.80 12.32 -2.31
CA LEU A 61 6.36 12.09 -2.38
C LEU A 61 5.66 13.35 -2.92
N TYR A 62 5.17 13.28 -4.16
CA TYR A 62 4.65 14.47 -4.86
C TYR A 62 3.13 14.63 -4.78
N PHE A 63 2.40 13.67 -4.21
CA PHE A 63 0.96 13.53 -4.49
C PHE A 63 0.02 13.41 -3.28
N LEU A 64 0.51 13.26 -2.06
CA LEU A 64 -0.37 12.96 -0.94
C LEU A 64 -0.98 14.20 -0.30
N ASN A 65 -2.28 14.14 -0.06
CA ASN A 65 -2.89 14.97 0.95
C ASN A 65 -2.69 14.29 2.32
N HIS A 66 -1.47 14.39 2.87
CA HIS A 66 -1.06 13.77 4.14
C HIS A 66 -1.94 14.14 5.34
N LYS A 67 -2.79 15.18 5.22
CA LYS A 67 -3.55 15.76 6.34
C LYS A 67 -4.62 14.85 6.97
N LYS A 68 -4.84 13.63 6.49
CA LYS A 68 -5.90 12.75 7.01
C LYS A 68 -5.51 11.30 7.31
N VAL A 69 -4.30 10.87 6.98
CA VAL A 69 -3.91 9.45 7.13
C VAL A 69 -3.22 9.25 8.48
N ILE A 70 -3.85 8.46 9.36
CA ILE A 70 -3.25 7.99 10.62
C ILE A 70 -2.09 7.05 10.26
N PHE A 71 -1.01 7.04 11.03
CA PHE A 71 0.21 6.26 10.74
C PHE A 71 0.92 6.64 9.43
N SER A 72 0.93 7.94 9.10
CA SER A 72 1.48 8.47 7.85
C SER A 72 2.87 7.93 7.48
N SER A 73 3.78 7.74 8.45
CA SER A 73 5.14 7.27 8.16
C SER A 73 5.18 5.87 7.56
N PHE A 74 4.21 5.02 7.90
CA PHE A 74 4.09 3.69 7.31
C PHE A 74 3.56 3.81 5.87
N TYR A 75 2.48 4.55 5.68
CA TYR A 75 1.85 4.71 4.37
C TYR A 75 2.73 5.44 3.36
N ASP A 76 3.55 6.39 3.79
CA ASP A 76 4.49 7.13 2.94
C ASP A 76 5.41 6.19 2.15
N ARG A 77 5.81 5.05 2.72
CA ARG A 77 6.60 4.03 2.01
C ARG A 77 5.80 3.25 0.99
N LEU A 78 4.55 2.91 1.31
CA LEU A 78 3.64 2.26 0.36
C LEU A 78 3.32 3.17 -0.83
N PHE A 79 3.14 4.45 -0.58
CA PHE A 79 2.96 5.44 -1.65
C PHE A 79 4.22 5.65 -2.45
N PHE A 80 5.38 5.65 -1.80
CA PHE A 80 6.66 5.68 -2.50
C PHE A 80 6.80 4.50 -3.46
N ILE A 81 6.48 3.29 -3.00
CA ILE A 81 6.46 2.08 -3.84
C ILE A 81 5.50 2.26 -5.02
N ALA A 82 4.23 2.56 -4.77
CA ALA A 82 3.22 2.69 -5.83
C ALA A 82 3.57 3.76 -6.86
N GLN A 83 4.08 4.92 -6.42
CA GLN A 83 4.52 6.00 -7.29
C GLN A 83 5.72 5.59 -8.17
N ASN A 84 6.71 4.88 -7.61
CA ASN A 84 7.88 4.45 -8.36
C ASN A 84 7.55 3.33 -9.34
N LEU A 85 6.70 2.38 -8.96
CA LEU A 85 6.22 1.34 -9.87
C LEU A 85 5.44 1.94 -11.03
N LEU A 86 4.54 2.90 -10.77
CA LEU A 86 3.84 3.64 -11.83
C LEU A 86 4.83 4.33 -12.80
N LYS A 87 5.89 4.94 -12.27
CA LYS A 87 6.93 5.62 -13.07
C LYS A 87 7.78 4.67 -13.90
N LYS A 88 8.18 3.54 -13.32
CA LYS A 88 9.15 2.61 -13.90
C LYS A 88 8.48 1.61 -14.86
N GLU A 89 7.36 1.02 -14.45
CA GLU A 89 6.70 -0.07 -15.19
C GLU A 89 5.63 0.45 -16.16
N TYR A 90 5.04 1.62 -15.90
CA TYR A 90 3.89 2.13 -16.66
C TYR A 90 4.08 3.57 -17.18
N PRO A 91 5.16 3.86 -17.93
CA PRO A 91 5.47 5.21 -18.40
C PRO A 91 4.39 5.80 -19.32
N GLU A 92 3.68 4.97 -20.09
CA GLU A 92 2.58 5.43 -20.94
C GLU A 92 1.39 5.94 -20.11
N CYS A 93 1.09 5.30 -18.98
CA CYS A 93 0.08 5.81 -18.05
C CYS A 93 0.44 7.22 -17.57
N ILE A 94 1.71 7.48 -17.24
CA ILE A 94 2.16 8.82 -16.81
C ILE A 94 2.04 9.86 -17.92
N LYS A 95 2.29 9.49 -19.18
CA LYS A 95 2.16 10.41 -20.31
C LYS A 95 0.71 10.83 -20.54
N ILE A 96 -0.22 9.87 -20.45
CA ILE A 96 -1.64 10.07 -20.72
C ILE A 96 -2.39 10.69 -19.53
N LEU A 97 -2.01 10.37 -18.29
CA LEU A 97 -2.66 10.94 -17.11
C LEU A 97 -2.13 12.34 -16.80
N SER A 98 -3.03 13.27 -16.49
CA SER A 98 -2.66 14.55 -15.88
C SER A 98 -2.05 14.33 -14.48
N PRO A 99 -1.26 15.27 -13.94
CA PRO A 99 -0.79 15.18 -12.56
C PRO A 99 -1.92 15.05 -11.53
N HIS A 100 -3.08 15.63 -11.82
CA HIS A 100 -4.27 15.49 -10.99
C HIS A 100 -4.82 14.06 -11.01
N ALA A 101 -4.98 13.47 -12.20
CA ALA A 101 -5.43 12.09 -12.35
C ALA A 101 -4.45 11.08 -11.71
N GLN A 102 -3.13 11.30 -11.86
CA GLN A 102 -2.11 10.49 -11.18
C GLN A 102 -2.27 10.56 -9.65
N LYS A 103 -2.49 11.75 -9.10
CA LYS A 103 -2.77 11.95 -7.67
C LYS A 103 -4.04 11.22 -7.23
N MET A 104 -5.11 11.30 -8.00
CA MET A 104 -6.36 10.61 -7.69
C MET A 104 -6.20 9.10 -7.68
N PHE A 105 -5.49 8.54 -8.66
CA PHE A 105 -5.15 7.12 -8.68
C PHE A 105 -4.42 6.71 -7.41
N LEU A 106 -3.33 7.43 -7.06
CA LEU A 106 -2.56 7.12 -5.84
C LEU A 106 -3.39 7.27 -4.56
N ASN A 107 -4.28 8.27 -4.47
CA ASN A 107 -5.19 8.40 -3.34
C ASN A 107 -6.15 7.20 -3.24
N SER A 108 -6.71 6.74 -4.37
CA SER A 108 -7.62 5.58 -4.38
C SER A 108 -6.93 4.28 -3.95
N VAL A 109 -5.63 4.13 -4.26
CA VAL A 109 -4.79 3.03 -3.75
C VAL A 109 -4.60 3.21 -2.24
N GLY A 110 -4.32 4.43 -1.78
CA GLY A 110 -4.17 4.77 -0.37
C GLY A 110 -5.38 4.45 0.49
N GLU A 111 -6.57 4.81 0.05
CA GLU A 111 -7.83 4.52 0.75
C GLU A 111 -8.04 3.02 0.94
N LYS A 112 -7.69 2.21 -0.06
CA LYS A 112 -7.79 0.75 0.03
C LYS A 112 -6.69 0.16 0.92
N LEU A 113 -5.49 0.72 0.89
CA LEU A 113 -4.41 0.32 1.81
C LEU A 113 -4.76 0.63 3.27
N ASP A 114 -5.47 1.73 3.53
CA ASP A 114 -5.93 2.10 4.87
C ASP A 114 -6.82 1.02 5.49
N LEU A 115 -7.76 0.49 4.69
CA LEU A 115 -8.63 -0.63 5.08
C LEU A 115 -7.85 -1.92 5.41
N ILE A 116 -6.69 -2.11 4.80
CA ILE A 116 -5.84 -3.29 5.00
C ILE A 116 -4.96 -3.15 6.24
N CYS A 117 -4.34 -1.99 6.45
CA CYS A 117 -3.21 -1.87 7.37
C CYS A 117 -3.58 -1.27 8.74
N THR A 118 -4.59 -0.41 8.81
CA THR A 118 -4.81 0.43 10.01
C THR A 118 -5.05 -0.38 11.29
N ARG A 119 -5.81 -1.49 11.22
CA ARG A 119 -6.04 -2.33 12.42
C ARG A 119 -4.76 -2.98 12.91
N THR A 120 -3.90 -3.43 11.99
CA THR A 120 -2.60 -4.00 12.32
C THR A 120 -1.68 -2.94 12.95
N LEU A 121 -1.69 -1.72 12.43
CA LEU A 121 -0.85 -0.63 12.97
C LEU A 121 -1.34 -0.15 14.35
N ILE A 122 -2.66 -0.14 14.60
CA ILE A 122 -3.21 0.08 15.95
C ILE A 122 -2.73 -1.00 16.91
N TYR A 123 -2.80 -2.27 16.49
CA TYR A 123 -2.33 -3.38 17.31
C TYR A 123 -0.83 -3.30 17.62
N GLU A 124 0.00 -2.93 16.63
CA GLU A 124 1.42 -2.69 16.85
C GLU A 124 1.69 -1.55 17.81
N MET A 125 0.93 -0.45 17.72
CA MET A 125 1.03 0.63 18.70
C MET A 125 0.73 0.13 20.13
N HIS A 126 -0.28 -0.73 20.29
CA HIS A 126 -0.59 -1.33 21.60
C HIS A 126 0.54 -2.24 22.11
N ILE A 127 1.18 -3.03 21.24
CA ILE A 127 2.35 -3.84 21.60
C ILE A 127 3.48 -2.93 22.09
N GLN A 128 3.82 -1.88 21.34
CA GLN A 128 4.88 -0.95 21.73
C GLN A 128 4.58 -0.22 23.04
N ASN A 129 3.30 0.11 23.28
CA ASN A 129 2.88 0.69 24.54
C ASN A 129 3.07 -0.28 25.72
N HIS A 130 2.66 -1.55 25.55
CA HIS A 130 2.81 -2.57 26.58
C HIS A 130 4.29 -2.86 26.92
N LEU A 131 5.17 -2.75 25.93
CA LEU A 131 6.61 -2.89 26.11
C LEU A 131 7.29 -1.65 26.73
N GLY A 132 6.56 -0.53 26.88
CA GLY A 132 7.11 0.72 27.40
C GLY A 132 7.99 1.48 26.41
N ASN A 133 7.82 1.23 25.10
CA ASN A 133 8.63 1.83 24.04
C ASN A 133 8.08 3.17 23.53
N LEU A 134 6.86 3.55 23.93
CA LEU A 134 6.23 4.81 23.49
C LEU A 134 6.63 5.96 24.42
N ASN A 135 7.15 7.04 23.83
CA ASN A 135 7.48 8.26 24.55
C ASN A 135 6.25 9.17 24.66
N GLY A 136 6.12 9.88 25.77
CA GLY A 136 5.07 10.90 25.97
C GLY A 136 4.13 10.64 27.14
N VAL A 137 3.52 11.72 27.64
CA VAL A 137 2.61 11.67 28.79
C VAL A 137 1.16 11.50 28.34
N THR A 138 0.82 12.02 27.16
CA THR A 138 -0.54 11.94 26.59
C THR A 138 -0.63 10.86 25.49
N PRO A 139 -1.84 10.33 25.20
CA PRO A 139 -2.05 9.42 24.07
C PRO A 139 -1.60 10.02 22.73
N GLU A 140 -1.79 11.33 22.54
CA GLU A 140 -1.37 12.04 21.35
C GLU A 140 0.16 12.06 21.20
N ASP A 141 0.89 12.31 22.30
CA ASP A 141 2.36 12.25 22.30
C ASP A 141 2.86 10.84 21.99
N GLN A 142 2.24 9.82 22.59
CA GLN A 142 2.57 8.41 22.35
C GLN A 142 2.33 8.00 20.90
N TYR A 143 1.22 8.46 20.30
CA TYR A 143 0.97 8.27 18.87
C TYR A 143 2.03 8.95 18.01
N LEU A 144 2.41 10.19 18.34
CA LEU A 144 3.43 10.93 17.58
C LEU A 144 4.80 10.25 17.66
N SER A 145 5.19 9.77 18.85
CA SER A 145 6.40 8.97 19.05
C SER A 145 6.33 7.68 18.22
N PHE A 146 5.23 6.91 18.30
CA PHE A 146 5.05 5.71 17.49
C PHE A 146 5.16 5.97 15.98
N ASN A 147 4.42 6.97 15.49
CA ASN A 147 4.37 7.27 14.05
C ASN A 147 5.71 7.78 13.52
N LYS A 148 6.45 8.60 14.27
CA LYS A 148 7.70 9.20 13.76
C LYS A 148 8.94 8.37 14.08
N GLU A 149 9.06 7.87 15.30
CA GLU A 149 10.30 7.28 15.79
C GLU A 149 10.36 5.78 15.50
N ILE A 150 9.20 5.10 15.57
CA ILE A 150 9.12 3.65 15.34
C ILE A 150 8.76 3.38 13.87
N LEU A 151 7.56 3.76 13.45
CA LEU A 151 7.10 3.58 12.06
C LEU A 151 7.91 4.39 11.04
N GLY A 152 8.65 5.40 11.49
CA GLY A 152 9.50 6.23 10.64
C GLY A 152 10.76 5.55 10.14
N THR A 153 11.08 4.32 10.55
CA THR A 153 12.28 3.60 10.11
C THR A 153 11.99 2.57 9.02
N ASN A 154 12.96 2.35 8.10
CA ASN A 154 12.80 1.38 7.02
C ASN A 154 12.81 -0.06 7.56
N ASP A 155 13.64 -0.33 8.58
CA ASP A 155 13.72 -1.65 9.18
C ASP A 155 12.40 -2.03 9.87
N GLU A 156 11.74 -1.08 10.55
CA GLU A 156 10.45 -1.35 11.17
C GLU A 156 9.35 -1.57 10.15
N PHE A 157 9.33 -0.79 9.07
CA PHE A 157 8.41 -1.02 7.95
C PHE A 157 8.55 -2.44 7.38
N ILE A 158 9.79 -2.89 7.12
CA ILE A 158 10.08 -4.23 6.62
C ILE A 158 9.73 -5.30 7.66
N ARG A 159 10.03 -5.05 8.95
CA ARG A 159 9.70 -5.97 10.05
C ARG A 159 8.19 -6.20 10.13
N ILE A 160 7.39 -5.13 10.10
CA ILE A 160 5.93 -5.22 10.13
C ILE A 160 5.42 -6.04 8.95
N LEU A 161 5.86 -5.74 7.73
CA LEU A 161 5.44 -6.50 6.54
C LEU A 161 5.81 -7.99 6.63
N ASN A 162 6.98 -8.32 7.17
CA ASN A 162 7.40 -9.72 7.33
C ASN A 162 6.68 -10.43 8.49
N THR A 163 6.30 -9.69 9.54
CA THR A 163 5.54 -10.23 10.68
C THR A 163 4.11 -10.56 10.26
N TYR A 164 3.48 -9.68 9.47
CA TYR A 164 2.12 -9.85 8.97
C TYR A 164 2.12 -10.22 7.49
N SER A 165 2.61 -11.42 7.18
CA SER A 165 2.78 -11.90 5.80
C SER A 165 1.50 -11.84 4.96
N VAL A 166 0.34 -12.16 5.54
CA VAL A 166 -0.97 -12.06 4.86
C VAL A 166 -1.30 -10.61 4.48
N MET A 167 -1.02 -9.66 5.38
CA MET A 167 -1.20 -8.23 5.11
C MET A 167 -0.24 -7.78 4.00
N LYS A 168 1.01 -8.23 4.04
CA LYS A 168 2.01 -7.95 2.99
C LYS A 168 1.54 -8.44 1.61
N THR A 169 1.07 -9.69 1.51
CA THR A 169 0.51 -10.23 0.27
C THR A 169 -0.69 -9.41 -0.22
N ALA A 170 -1.59 -9.00 0.68
CA ALA A 170 -2.75 -8.18 0.33
C ALA A 170 -2.34 -6.78 -0.20
N ILE A 171 -1.36 -6.14 0.44
CA ILE A 171 -0.80 -4.85 0.03
C ILE A 171 -0.24 -4.93 -1.39
N PHE A 172 0.65 -5.89 -1.66
CA PHE A 172 1.30 -5.99 -2.97
C PHE A 172 0.35 -6.47 -4.07
N SER A 173 -0.61 -7.34 -3.73
CA SER A 173 -1.69 -7.72 -4.64
C SER A 173 -2.54 -6.50 -5.02
N LEU A 174 -2.89 -5.65 -4.06
CA LEU A 174 -3.66 -4.43 -4.29
C LEU A 174 -2.90 -3.44 -5.18
N ILE A 175 -1.63 -3.15 -4.86
CA ILE A 175 -0.80 -2.22 -5.63
C ILE A 175 -0.61 -2.73 -7.06
N GLY A 176 -0.16 -3.98 -7.20
CA GLY A 176 0.07 -4.60 -8.50
C GLY A 176 -1.21 -4.68 -9.35
N GLY A 177 -2.32 -5.11 -8.75
CA GLY A 177 -3.62 -5.17 -9.42
C GLY A 177 -4.14 -3.78 -9.84
N ALA A 178 -4.00 -2.77 -8.98
CA ALA A 178 -4.41 -1.41 -9.31
C ALA A 178 -3.60 -0.84 -10.50
N LEU A 179 -2.29 -1.09 -10.53
CA LEU A 179 -1.42 -0.66 -11.63
C LEU A 179 -1.74 -1.40 -12.93
N LYS A 180 -1.91 -2.73 -12.90
CA LYS A 180 -2.35 -3.51 -14.06
C LYS A 180 -3.69 -3.00 -14.60
N ASN A 181 -4.66 -2.76 -13.72
CA ASN A 181 -5.98 -2.26 -14.13
C ASN A 181 -5.89 -0.86 -14.75
N LEU A 182 -5.05 0.02 -14.20
CA LEU A 182 -4.79 1.33 -14.78
C LEU A 182 -4.22 1.20 -16.19
N ASP A 183 -3.21 0.35 -16.38
CA ASP A 183 -2.61 0.07 -17.69
C ASP A 183 -3.63 -0.48 -18.70
N PHE A 184 -4.44 -1.45 -18.29
CA PHE A 184 -5.53 -1.97 -19.12
C PHE A 184 -6.50 -0.87 -19.53
N MET A 185 -6.94 -0.04 -18.59
CA MET A 185 -7.84 1.09 -18.88
C MET A 185 -7.22 2.08 -19.88
N ILE A 186 -5.94 2.43 -19.70
CA ILE A 186 -5.24 3.36 -20.62
C ILE A 186 -5.08 2.74 -22.01
N LYS A 187 -4.73 1.45 -22.10
CA LYS A 187 -4.61 0.75 -23.39
C LYS A 187 -5.92 0.75 -24.16
N HIS A 188 -7.03 0.41 -23.50
CA HIS A 188 -8.36 0.46 -24.13
C HIS A 188 -8.75 1.88 -24.50
N PHE A 189 -8.53 2.86 -23.62
CA PHE A 189 -8.79 4.28 -23.95
C PHE A 189 -8.04 4.72 -25.22
N LEU A 190 -6.78 4.33 -25.37
CA LEU A 190 -5.98 4.69 -26.56
C LEU A 190 -6.47 3.97 -27.83
N GLN A 191 -6.88 2.71 -27.72
CA GLN A 191 -7.42 1.92 -28.84
C GLN A 191 -8.77 2.49 -29.32
N ASP A 192 -9.65 2.85 -28.38
CA ASP A 192 -11.02 3.28 -28.66
C ASP A 192 -11.14 4.81 -28.79
N LYS A 193 -10.02 5.55 -28.71
CA LYS A 193 -10.00 7.01 -28.58
C LYS A 193 -10.80 7.72 -29.66
N GLU A 194 -10.59 7.37 -30.93
CA GLU A 194 -11.28 8.01 -32.06
C GLU A 194 -12.77 7.72 -32.03
N LEU A 195 -13.15 6.49 -31.69
CA LEU A 195 -14.53 6.08 -31.54
C LEU A 195 -15.21 6.85 -30.41
N ILE A 196 -14.58 6.93 -29.23
CA ILE A 196 -15.06 7.72 -28.08
C ILE A 196 -15.26 9.18 -28.51
N MET A 197 -14.26 9.79 -29.16
CA MET A 197 -14.37 11.17 -29.60
C MET A 197 -15.56 11.39 -30.56
N SER A 198 -15.78 10.47 -31.51
CA SER A 198 -16.89 10.56 -32.46
C SER A 198 -18.26 10.44 -31.78
N GLN A 199 -18.41 9.48 -30.85
CA GLN A 199 -19.67 9.20 -30.15
C GLN A 199 -20.06 10.32 -29.19
N PHE A 200 -19.08 10.93 -28.53
CA PHE A 200 -19.32 12.03 -27.57
C PHE A 200 -19.24 13.42 -28.21
N GLY A 201 -19.10 13.52 -29.54
CA GLY A 201 -19.05 14.81 -30.25
C GLY A 201 -17.84 15.68 -29.91
N VAL A 202 -16.74 15.06 -29.44
CA VAL A 202 -15.52 15.77 -29.03
C VAL A 202 -14.72 16.13 -30.28
N LYS A 203 -14.67 17.43 -30.59
CA LYS A 203 -13.98 17.95 -31.79
C LYS A 203 -12.47 18.09 -31.63
N GLU A 204 -11.98 18.21 -30.40
CA GLU A 204 -10.56 18.37 -30.09
C GLU A 204 -9.92 17.05 -29.68
N ASN A 205 -8.69 16.81 -30.14
CA ASN A 205 -7.95 15.60 -29.80
C ASN A 205 -7.68 15.52 -28.28
N ILE A 206 -8.18 14.47 -27.63
CA ILE A 206 -7.97 14.25 -26.19
C ILE A 206 -6.49 13.91 -25.93
N LYS A 207 -5.72 14.87 -25.39
CA LYS A 207 -4.29 14.67 -25.12
C LYS A 207 -4.03 13.95 -23.81
N LYS A 208 -4.86 14.19 -22.79
CA LYS A 208 -4.70 13.65 -21.45
C LYS A 208 -6.03 13.33 -20.78
N ILE A 209 -6.02 12.35 -19.90
CA ILE A 209 -7.10 12.07 -18.95
C ILE A 209 -6.86 12.94 -17.72
N ASN A 210 -7.82 13.82 -17.43
CA ASN A 210 -7.65 14.83 -16.38
C ASN A 210 -8.17 14.39 -15.02
N ASP A 211 -9.14 13.47 -14.97
CA ASP A 211 -9.89 13.08 -13.78
C ASP A 211 -10.24 11.58 -13.86
N LEU A 212 -10.26 10.90 -12.71
CA LEU A 212 -10.60 9.47 -12.58
C LEU A 212 -11.75 9.24 -11.57
N SER A 213 -12.45 10.29 -11.15
CA SER A 213 -13.54 10.18 -10.17
C SER A 213 -14.78 9.61 -10.81
N VAL A 214 -15.48 8.78 -10.04
CA VAL A 214 -16.87 8.45 -10.31
C VAL A 214 -17.72 9.46 -9.54
N LYS A 215 -18.19 10.50 -10.24
CA LYS A 215 -19.28 11.34 -9.73
C LYS A 215 -20.58 10.72 -10.23
N PHE A 216 -21.33 10.09 -9.33
CA PHE A 216 -22.71 9.73 -9.64
C PHE A 216 -23.49 11.04 -9.84
N ILE A 217 -23.98 11.23 -11.05
CA ILE A 217 -24.91 12.32 -11.43
C ILE A 217 -26.32 11.84 -11.11
#